data_AF-A0A382HV31-F1
#
_entry.id   AF-A0A382HV31-F1
#
_cell.length_a   1.000
_cell.length_b   1.000
_cell.length_c   1.000
_cell.angle_alpha   90.00
_cell.angle_beta   90.00
_cell.angle_gamma   90.00
#
_symmetry.space_group_name_H-M   'P 1'
#
loop_
_entity.id
_entity.type
_entity.pdbx_description
1 polymer ?
#
loop_
_entity_poly.entity_id
_entity_poly.type
_entity_poly.pdbx_seq_one_letter_code
_entity_poly.pdbx_strand_id
1 'polypeptide(L)'
;MKKLECIIRPFKLEEVKEALTEVGVRGMTISEVRGFGRSRGHTELYRGSEYTVEFVPKIKLEIVVSEDDVELVTAAIQQAAAT
;
A
#
# COMPACT_ATOMS: atom_id res chain seq x y z
N MET A 1 -6.57 -11.89 17.36
CA MET A 1 -6.38 -11.97 15.88
C MET A 1 -6.93 -10.69 15.26
N LYS A 2 -6.18 -10.04 14.37
CA LYS A 2 -6.60 -8.83 13.66
C LYS A 2 -6.23 -8.93 12.18
N LYS A 3 -6.97 -8.21 11.33
CA LYS A 3 -6.63 -8.01 9.92
C LYS A 3 -6.10 -6.60 9.74
N LEU A 4 -4.90 -6.47 9.18
CA LEU A 4 -4.31 -5.22 8.76
C LEU A 4 -4.61 -5.01 7.28
N GLU A 5 -5.20 -3.87 6.93
CA GLU A 5 -5.36 -3.41 5.55
C GLU A 5 -4.44 -2.21 5.32
N CYS A 6 -3.48 -2.34 4.42
CA CYS A 6 -2.49 -1.30 4.16
C CYS A 6 -2.50 -0.90 2.68
N ILE A 7 -2.55 0.40 2.39
CA ILE A 7 -2.49 0.93 1.02
C ILE A 7 -1.15 1.62 0.83
N ILE A 8 -0.31 1.09 -0.06
CA ILE A 8 1.05 1.58 -0.30
C ILE A 8 1.27 2.01 -1.76
N ARG A 9 2.39 2.69 -2.01
CA ARG A 9 2.85 2.99 -3.38
C ARG A 9 3.34 1.69 -4.04
N PRO A 10 3.05 1.43 -5.33
CA PRO A 10 3.40 0.15 -5.96
C PRO A 10 4.90 -0.21 -5.88
N PHE A 11 5.80 0.76 -6.04
CA PHE A 11 7.24 0.52 -6.01
C PHE A 11 7.80 0.13 -4.62
N LYS A 12 7.02 0.30 -3.56
CA LYS A 12 7.41 -0.08 -2.18
C LYS A 12 7.11 -1.53 -1.83
N LEU A 13 6.45 -2.29 -2.71
CA LEU A 13 6.00 -3.63 -2.40
C LEU A 13 7.13 -4.57 -1.97
N GLU A 14 8.27 -4.54 -2.67
CA GLU A 14 9.38 -5.45 -2.35
C GLU A 14 10.00 -5.14 -0.98
N GLU A 15 10.27 -3.86 -0.71
CA GLU A 15 10.80 -3.39 0.58
C GLU A 15 9.86 -3.72 1.75
N VAL A 16 8.54 -3.55 1.55
CA VAL A 16 7.54 -3.92 2.56
C VAL A 16 7.48 -5.44 2.77
N LYS A 17 7.60 -6.24 1.70
CA LYS A 17 7.62 -7.71 1.78
C LYS A 17 8.84 -8.20 2.58
N GLU A 18 10.01 -7.62 2.33
CA GLU A 18 11.25 -7.94 3.06
C GLU A 18 11.11 -7.60 4.55
N ALA A 19 10.71 -6.37 4.88
CA ALA A 19 10.50 -5.93 6.26
C ALA A 19 9.49 -6.81 7.02
N LEU A 20 8.40 -7.20 6.36
CA LEU A 20 7.40 -8.11 6.92
C LEU A 20 7.97 -9.52 7.18
N THR A 21 8.82 -10.00 6.28
CA THR A 21 9.48 -11.30 6.43
C THR A 21 10.44 -11.30 7.62
N GLU A 22 11.18 -10.21 7.84
CA GLU A 22 12.11 -10.04 8.98
C GLU A 22 11.39 -10.08 10.33
N VAL A 23 10.19 -9.50 10.42
CA VAL A 23 9.35 -9.55 11.64
C VAL A 23 8.50 -10.83 11.75
N GLY A 24 8.73 -11.80 10.86
CA GLY A 24 8.12 -13.14 10.95
C GLY A 24 6.77 -13.31 10.26
N VAL A 25 6.29 -12.31 9.51
CA VAL A 25 5.06 -12.41 8.71
C VAL A 25 5.35 -13.19 7.42
N ARG A 26 4.76 -14.38 7.30
CA ARG A 26 5.00 -15.30 6.16
C ARG A 26 3.89 -15.32 5.10
N GLY A 27 2.78 -14.65 5.37
CA GLY A 27 1.61 -14.66 4.49
C GLY A 27 0.98 -13.28 4.39
N MET A 28 0.64 -12.89 3.16
CA MET A 28 -0.11 -11.68 2.85
C MET A 28 -0.89 -11.90 1.56
N THR A 29 -2.00 -11.19 1.41
CA THR A 29 -2.75 -11.11 0.15
C THR A 29 -2.57 -9.72 -0.44
N ILE A 30 -2.38 -9.68 -1.76
CA ILE A 30 -2.14 -8.44 -2.49
C ILE A 30 -3.29 -8.22 -3.46
N SER A 31 -3.76 -6.98 -3.56
CA SER A 31 -4.72 -6.55 -4.57
C SER A 31 -4.28 -5.24 -5.19
N GLU A 32 -4.38 -5.14 -6.51
CA GLU A 32 -4.21 -3.88 -7.23
C GLU A 32 -5.44 -3.02 -7.04
N VAL A 33 -5.24 -1.78 -6.58
CA VAL A 33 -6.33 -0.85 -6.33
C VAL A 33 -5.99 0.53 -6.88
N ARG A 34 -7.01 1.38 -6.95
CA ARG A 34 -6.91 2.76 -7.41
C ARG A 34 -7.36 3.67 -6.27
N GLY A 35 -6.53 4.65 -5.91
CA GLY A 35 -6.79 5.57 -4.81
C GLY A 35 -6.93 7.01 -5.29
N PHE A 36 -7.82 7.75 -4.64
CA PHE A 36 -8.00 9.20 -4.81
C PHE A 36 -7.76 9.90 -3.47
N GLY A 37 -7.13 11.08 -3.46
CA GLY A 37 -6.80 11.78 -2.22
C GLY A 37 -6.00 13.07 -2.42
N ARG A 38 -5.21 13.45 -1.41
CA ARG A 38 -4.46 14.73 -1.38
C ARG A 38 -3.41 14.91 -2.48
N SER A 39 -2.93 13.83 -3.08
CA SER A 39 -2.15 13.86 -4.31
C SER A 39 -3.08 14.24 -5.45
N ARG A 40 -3.17 15.55 -5.72
CA ARG A 40 -4.04 16.14 -6.77
C ARG A 40 -3.80 15.40 -8.08
N GLY A 41 -4.88 14.91 -8.70
CA GLY A 41 -4.83 14.28 -10.01
C GLY A 41 -4.12 15.19 -11.02
N HIS A 42 -3.32 14.59 -11.90
CA HIS A 42 -2.74 15.31 -13.03
C HIS A 42 -3.80 15.38 -14.13
N THR A 43 -4.07 16.57 -14.65
CA THR A 43 -4.87 16.73 -15.86
C THR A 43 -3.98 16.41 -17.05
N GLU A 44 -4.26 15.33 -17.77
CA GLU A 44 -3.57 14.99 -19.01
C GLU A 44 -4.46 15.34 -20.21
N LEU A 45 -3.85 15.98 -21.22
CA LEU A 45 -4.51 16.23 -22.51
C LEU A 45 -4.44 14.96 -23.36
N TYR A 46 -5.59 14.34 -23.63
CA TYR A 46 -5.71 13.22 -24.55
C TYR A 46 -6.64 13.58 -25.71
N ARG A 47 -6.12 13.56 -26.94
CA ARG A 47 -6.85 13.88 -28.18
C ARG A 47 -7.62 15.22 -28.15
N GLY A 48 -7.06 16.25 -27.50
CA GLY A 48 -7.67 17.58 -27.44
C GLY A 48 -8.75 17.74 -26.38
N SER A 49 -9.00 16.72 -25.55
CA SER A 49 -9.85 16.81 -24.35
C SER A 49 -8.99 16.69 -23.09
N GLU A 50 -9.25 17.53 -22.09
CA GLU A 50 -8.66 17.42 -20.77
C GLU A 50 -9.30 16.23 -20.02
N TYR A 51 -8.50 15.21 -19.70
CA TYR A 51 -8.91 14.13 -18.81
C TYR A 51 -8.23 14.33 -17.47
N THR A 52 -9.03 14.49 -16.41
CA THR A 52 -8.50 14.48 -15.05
C THR A 52 -8.22 13.03 -14.68
N VAL A 53 -6.95 12.67 -14.46
CA VAL A 53 -6.61 11.37 -13.88
C VAL A 53 -6.93 11.43 -12.38
N GLU A 54 -8.17 11.09 -12.04
CA GLU A 54 -8.66 11.17 -10.66
C GLU A 54 -8.06 10.07 -9.77
N PHE A 55 -7.67 8.93 -10.33
CA PHE A 55 -7.18 7.81 -9.52
C PHE A 55 -5.75 7.41 -9.84
N VAL A 56 -4.94 7.27 -8.79
CA VAL A 56 -3.56 6.81 -8.87
C VAL A 56 -3.48 5.31 -8.51
N PRO A 57 -2.77 4.47 -9.28
CA PRO A 57 -2.52 3.08 -8.91
C PRO A 57 -1.85 2.94 -7.55
N LYS A 58 -2.32 1.99 -6.75
CA LYS A 58 -1.81 1.64 -5.43
C LYS A 58 -1.84 0.12 -5.26
N ILE A 59 -1.10 -0.37 -4.28
CA ILE A 59 -1.18 -1.76 -3.84
C ILE A 59 -1.88 -1.80 -2.48
N LYS A 60 -2.88 -2.67 -2.37
CA LYS A 60 -3.50 -3.06 -1.10
C LYS A 60 -2.86 -4.35 -0.61
N LEU A 61 -2.41 -4.33 0.63
CA LEU A 61 -1.92 -5.48 1.40
C LEU A 61 -2.95 -5.84 2.45
N GLU A 62 -3.28 -7.13 2.54
CA GLU A 62 -4.12 -7.70 3.60
C GLU A 62 -3.32 -8.77 4.34
N ILE A 63 -3.17 -8.58 5.66
CA ILE A 63 -2.33 -9.42 6.51
C ILE A 63 -3.13 -9.76 7.77
N VAL A 64 -3.19 -11.05 8.12
CA VAL A 64 -3.83 -11.51 9.35
C VAL A 64 -2.75 -11.85 10.37
N VAL A 65 -2.80 -11.19 11.53
CA VAL A 65 -1.80 -11.30 12.59
C VAL A 65 -2.43 -11.59 13.94
N SER A 66 -1.63 -12.06 14.89
CA SER A 66 -2.03 -12.13 16.30
C SER A 66 -2.27 -10.72 16.84
N GLU A 67 -2.95 -10.60 17.98
CA GLU A 67 -3.20 -9.27 18.56
C GLU A 67 -1.91 -8.62 19.09
N ASP A 68 -0.99 -9.44 19.59
CA ASP A 68 0.28 -9.01 20.16
C ASP A 68 1.26 -8.50 19.09
N ASP A 69 1.13 -8.97 17.85
CA ASP A 69 2.00 -8.59 16.73
C ASP A 69 1.56 -7.33 15.98
N VAL A 70 0.36 -6.78 16.28
CA VAL A 70 -0.23 -5.66 15.54
C VAL A 70 0.70 -4.45 15.49
N GLU A 71 1.27 -4.06 16.63
CA GLU A 71 2.12 -2.88 16.72
C GLU A 71 3.44 -3.07 15.97
N LEU A 72 4.09 -4.22 16.18
CA LEU A 72 5.34 -4.58 15.51
C LEU A 72 5.19 -4.55 13.99
N VAL A 73 4.15 -5.23 13.48
CA VAL A 73 3.89 -5.35 12.04
C VAL A 73 3.51 -4.00 11.44
N THR A 74 2.70 -3.20 12.14
CA THR A 74 2.32 -1.86 11.69
C THR A 74 3.55 -0.95 11.58
N ALA A 75 4.46 -0.99 12.56
CA ALA A 75 5.68 -0.20 12.56
C ALA A 75 6.61 -0.58 11.39
N ALA A 76 6.77 -1.88 11.13
CA ALA A 76 7.57 -2.38 10.00
C ALA A 76 7.02 -1.88 8.66
N ILE A 77 5.69 -1.95 8.44
CA ILE A 77 5.04 -1.45 7.23
C ILE A 77 5.23 0.05 7.08
N GLN A 78 5.05 0.83 8.16
CA GLN A 78 5.20 2.28 8.13
C GLN A 78 6.63 2.69 7.76
N GLN A 79 7.65 2.06 8.36
CA GLN A 79 9.04 2.37 8.07
C GLN A 79 9.41 2.05 6.61
N ALA A 80 9.03 0.87 6.12
CA ALA A 80 9.32 0.46 4.75
C ALA A 80 8.55 1.28 3.70
N ALA A 81 7.30 1.68 3.99
CA ALA A 81 6.45 2.39 3.04
C ALA A 81 6.61 3.93 3.04
N ALA A 82 7.31 4.52 4.02
CA ALA A 82 7.35 5.98 4.23
C ALA A 82 8.19 6.78 3.23
N THR A 83 9.04 6.14 2.42
CA THR A 83 9.99 6.83 1.50
C THR A 83 9.46 7.01 0.08
#